data_AF-A0A966Q4M7-F1
#
_entry.id   AF-A0A966Q4M7-F1
#
_cell.length_a   1.000
_cell.length_b   1.000
_cell.length_c   1.000
_cell.angle_alpha   90.00
_cell.angle_beta   90.00
_cell.angle_gamma   90.00
#
_symmetry.space_group_name_H-M   'P 1'
#
loop_
_entity.id
_entity.type
_entity.pdbx_description
1 polymer ?
#
loop_
_entity_poly.entity_id
_entity_poly.type
_entity_poly.pdbx_seq_one_letter_code
_entity_poly.pdbx_strand_id
1 'polypeptide(L)'
;MPAGKTYEPIATSTITGSTVSSVTFGSIPQTYTDLVVVIQARGTFAQDGIDVTFIYNGDTGNSNYSWNWITGNGTSASAGRLSNYGIGYFSTIPAGNNTAGVFSSNFHHIMNYSATDSFKTTLNRVASPTNSAGLSIGLWRSTAAITSVQLQISNGAQEFYSVGSTLTLYGIACA
;
A
#
# COMPACT_ATOMS: atom_id res chain seq x y z
N MET A 1 -19.56 -21.72 -18.43
CA MET A 1 -18.30 -20.95 -18.49
C MET A 1 -17.69 -21.00 -17.10
N PRO A 2 -16.46 -21.52 -16.90
CA PRO A 2 -15.85 -21.49 -15.58
C PRO A 2 -15.71 -20.03 -15.14
N ALA A 3 -16.07 -19.71 -13.90
CA ALA A 3 -15.84 -18.38 -13.34
C ALA A 3 -14.35 -18.04 -13.50
N GLY A 4 -14.05 -16.97 -14.24
CA GLY A 4 -12.67 -16.52 -14.45
C GLY A 4 -11.95 -16.27 -13.13
N LYS A 5 -10.62 -16.28 -13.15
CA LYS A 5 -9.83 -15.95 -11.95
C LYS A 5 -10.22 -14.53 -11.49
N THR A 6 -10.75 -14.40 -10.28
CA THR A 6 -11.16 -13.10 -9.71
C THR A 6 -9.96 -12.16 -9.47
N TYR A 7 -8.77 -12.72 -9.21
CA TYR A 7 -7.52 -11.98 -9.08
C TYR A 7 -6.51 -12.50 -10.12
N GLU A 8 -6.01 -11.60 -10.96
CA GLU A 8 -4.95 -11.89 -11.93
C GLU A 8 -3.66 -11.15 -11.53
N PRO A 9 -2.53 -11.85 -11.29
CA PRO A 9 -1.27 -11.18 -10.97
C PRO A 9 -0.80 -10.32 -12.16
N ILE A 10 -0.56 -9.03 -11.91
CA ILE A 10 0.01 -8.10 -12.89
C ILE A 10 1.53 -8.08 -12.74
N ALA A 11 2.03 -7.96 -11.50
CA ALA A 11 3.46 -7.90 -11.21
C ALA A 11 3.75 -8.28 -9.76
N THR A 12 4.88 -8.95 -9.54
CA THR A 12 5.41 -9.27 -8.20
C THR A 12 6.84 -8.76 -8.08
N SER A 13 7.13 -8.07 -6.98
CA SER A 13 8.47 -7.68 -6.58
C SER A 13 8.83 -8.39 -5.27
N THR A 14 9.89 -9.20 -5.31
CA THR A 14 10.47 -9.82 -4.12
C THR A 14 11.83 -9.18 -3.87
N ILE A 15 12.06 -8.67 -2.66
CA ILE A 15 13.32 -8.02 -2.32
C ILE A 15 14.36 -9.10 -2.05
N THR A 16 15.24 -9.33 -3.02
CA THR A 16 16.35 -10.30 -2.95
C THR A 16 17.69 -9.57 -3.01
N GLY A 17 18.62 -9.91 -2.12
CA GLY A 17 19.98 -9.36 -2.12
C GLY A 17 20.14 -8.15 -1.21
N SER A 18 19.64 -6.99 -1.65
CA SER A 18 19.78 -5.72 -0.92
C SER A 18 18.43 -5.11 -0.58
N THR A 19 18.41 -4.33 0.48
CA THR A 19 17.23 -3.60 0.94
C THR A 19 16.91 -2.44 0.00
N VAL A 20 15.63 -2.13 -0.21
CA VAL A 20 15.18 -1.05 -1.10
C VAL A 20 14.24 -0.09 -0.39
N SER A 21 14.25 1.19 -0.74
CA SER A 21 13.39 2.20 -0.09
C SER A 21 12.00 2.29 -0.73
N SER A 22 11.87 1.84 -1.99
CA SER A 22 10.61 1.83 -2.70
C SER A 22 10.53 0.70 -3.74
N VAL A 23 9.29 0.36 -4.11
CA VAL A 23 8.94 -0.52 -5.21
C VAL A 23 7.90 0.18 -6.07
N THR A 24 8.09 0.21 -7.38
CA THR A 24 7.15 0.85 -8.31
C THR A 24 6.59 -0.18 -9.29
N PHE A 25 5.27 -0.29 -9.32
CA PHE A 25 4.54 -0.97 -10.38
C PHE A 25 4.14 0.08 -11.42
N GLY A 26 4.68 -0.02 -12.63
CA GLY A 26 4.36 0.86 -13.76
C GLY A 26 3.68 0.10 -14.89
N SER A 27 3.25 0.84 -15.92
CA SER A 27 2.60 0.27 -17.12
C SER A 27 1.41 -0.64 -16.77
N ILE A 28 0.61 -0.23 -15.79
CA ILE A 28 -0.52 -1.03 -15.31
C ILE A 28 -1.57 -1.13 -16.43
N PRO A 29 -1.95 -2.34 -16.89
CA PRO A 29 -2.99 -2.51 -17.90
C PRO A 29 -4.28 -1.87 -17.43
N GLN A 30 -4.99 -1.17 -18.33
CA GLN A 30 -6.24 -0.45 -18.02
C GLN A 30 -7.50 -1.29 -18.29
N THR A 31 -7.39 -2.62 -18.11
CA THR A 31 -8.41 -3.60 -18.50
C THR A 31 -9.14 -4.24 -17.33
N TYR A 32 -8.63 -4.08 -16.11
CA TYR A 32 -9.24 -4.58 -14.88
C TYR A 32 -10.30 -3.61 -14.34
N THR A 33 -11.20 -4.09 -13.48
CA THR A 33 -12.16 -3.22 -12.77
C THR A 33 -11.47 -2.46 -11.64
N ASP A 34 -10.68 -3.19 -10.85
CA ASP A 34 -10.01 -2.70 -9.65
C ASP A 34 -8.60 -3.28 -9.56
N LEU A 35 -7.78 -2.68 -8.70
CA LEU A 35 -6.46 -3.22 -8.37
C LEU A 35 -6.39 -3.60 -6.91
N VAL A 36 -5.64 -4.66 -6.59
CA VAL A 36 -5.27 -4.99 -5.22
C VAL A 36 -3.76 -5.16 -5.11
N VAL A 37 -3.14 -4.37 -4.25
CA VAL A 37 -1.76 -4.61 -3.83
C VAL A 37 -1.76 -5.44 -2.55
N VAL A 38 -1.06 -6.55 -2.58
CA VAL A 38 -0.76 -7.36 -1.39
C VAL A 38 0.69 -7.11 -0.99
N ILE A 39 0.89 -6.70 0.25
CA ILE A 39 2.19 -6.32 0.79
C ILE A 39 2.49 -7.25 1.96
N GLN A 40 3.51 -8.10 1.79
CA GLN A 40 4.08 -8.90 2.85
C GLN A 40 5.49 -8.37 3.16
N ALA A 41 5.61 -7.50 4.16
CA ALA A 41 6.81 -6.69 4.30
C ALA A 41 7.25 -6.45 5.75
N ARG A 42 8.55 -6.16 5.88
CA ARG A 42 9.24 -5.73 7.10
C ARG A 42 10.24 -4.62 6.76
N GLY A 43 10.39 -3.65 7.64
CA GLY A 43 11.45 -2.64 7.61
C GLY A 43 12.76 -3.06 8.26
N THR A 44 13.82 -2.32 7.95
CA THR A 44 15.15 -2.50 8.57
C THR A 44 15.52 -1.45 9.61
N PHE A 45 14.75 -0.36 9.71
CA PHE A 45 15.09 0.76 10.59
C PHE A 45 14.94 0.39 12.07
N ALA A 46 15.78 0.92 12.96
CA ALA A 46 15.81 0.58 14.39
C ALA A 46 14.66 1.23 15.18
N GLN A 47 13.42 0.90 14.79
CA GLN A 47 12.17 1.29 15.43
C GLN A 47 11.28 0.06 15.61
N ASP A 48 10.18 0.25 16.34
CA ASP A 48 9.16 -0.77 16.51
C ASP A 48 8.23 -0.88 15.30
N GLY A 49 8.19 0.12 14.43
CA GLY A 49 7.43 0.08 13.19
C GLY A 49 7.85 1.21 12.25
N ILE A 50 7.61 1.03 10.96
CA ILE A 50 7.88 2.04 9.93
C ILE A 50 6.68 2.19 9.01
N ASP A 51 6.46 3.41 8.53
CA ASP A 51 5.29 3.73 7.72
C ASP A 51 5.51 3.43 6.23
N VAL A 52 4.57 2.70 5.66
CA VAL A 52 4.44 2.48 4.23
C VAL A 52 3.47 3.51 3.68
N THR A 53 3.95 4.28 2.70
CA THR A 53 3.17 5.24 1.93
C THR A 53 3.11 4.83 0.47
N PHE A 54 2.18 5.43 -0.26
CA PHE A 54 2.02 5.20 -1.68
C PHE A 54 1.87 6.49 -2.46
N ILE A 55 2.30 6.43 -3.72
CA ILE A 55 2.18 7.50 -4.70
C ILE A 55 1.59 6.91 -5.97
N TYR A 56 0.53 7.51 -6.50
CA TYR A 56 -0.03 7.17 -7.81
C TYR A 56 0.51 8.09 -8.88
N ASN A 57 0.87 7.54 -10.03
CA ASN A 57 1.28 8.33 -11.21
C ASN A 57 2.41 9.35 -10.95
N GLY A 58 3.24 9.11 -9.93
CA GLY A 58 4.26 10.08 -9.49
C GLY A 58 3.69 11.38 -8.91
N ASP A 59 2.39 11.42 -8.58
CA ASP A 59 1.73 12.59 -8.00
C ASP A 59 2.16 12.78 -6.56
N THR A 60 3.21 13.59 -6.39
CA THR A 60 3.67 14.13 -5.11
C THR A 60 3.24 15.59 -4.94
N GLY A 61 2.48 16.12 -5.89
CA GLY A 61 2.04 17.51 -5.91
C GLY A 61 0.90 17.75 -4.91
N ASN A 62 0.74 19.02 -4.54
CA ASN A 62 -0.35 19.61 -3.76
C ASN A 62 -1.46 18.64 -3.29
N SER A 63 -1.42 18.24 -2.02
CA SER A 63 -2.62 17.97 -1.22
C SER A 63 -3.68 17.00 -1.80
N ASN A 64 -3.30 16.09 -2.70
CA ASN A 64 -4.26 15.24 -3.40
C ASN A 64 -4.73 14.03 -2.59
N TYR A 65 -4.04 13.70 -1.50
CA TYR A 65 -4.33 12.54 -0.68
C TYR A 65 -5.07 12.93 0.61
N SER A 66 -6.13 12.20 0.91
CA SER A 66 -6.85 12.20 2.18
C SER A 66 -7.09 10.76 2.63
N TRP A 67 -7.13 10.52 3.93
CA TRP A 67 -7.58 9.23 4.44
C TRP A 67 -8.20 9.33 5.82
N ASN A 68 -9.10 8.40 6.10
CA ASN A 68 -9.61 8.10 7.44
C ASN A 68 -9.08 6.73 7.84
N TRP A 69 -8.77 6.55 9.12
CA TRP A 69 -8.27 5.26 9.61
C TRP A 69 -8.80 4.93 11.00
N ILE A 70 -8.88 3.64 11.26
CA ILE A 70 -9.14 3.04 12.57
C ILE A 70 -8.13 1.91 12.74
N THR A 71 -7.43 1.88 13.86
CA THR A 71 -6.43 0.85 14.17
C THR A 71 -6.50 0.43 15.63
N GLY A 72 -5.98 -0.75 15.93
CA GLY A 72 -5.79 -1.24 17.29
C GLY A 72 -4.42 -1.90 17.44
N ASN A 73 -3.79 -1.71 18.60
CA ASN A 73 -2.47 -2.27 18.93
C ASN A 73 -2.52 -3.43 19.94
N GLY A 74 -3.71 -4.01 20.14
CA GLY A 74 -3.95 -5.06 21.14
C GLY A 74 -4.33 -4.54 22.54
N THR A 75 -4.09 -3.26 22.83
CA THR A 75 -4.43 -2.63 24.12
C THR A 75 -5.41 -1.47 23.96
N SER A 76 -5.18 -0.63 22.96
CA SER A 76 -5.98 0.58 22.69
C SER A 76 -6.46 0.59 21.25
N ALA A 77 -7.65 1.14 21.04
CA ALA A 77 -8.15 1.54 19.73
C ALA A 77 -7.81 3.02 19.46
N SER A 78 -7.53 3.35 18.21
CA SER A 78 -7.27 4.72 17.77
C SER A 78 -7.90 4.96 16.41
N ALA A 79 -8.29 6.19 16.16
CA ALA A 79 -8.85 6.60 14.88
C ALA A 79 -8.43 8.04 14.56
N GLY A 80 -8.39 8.37 13.27
CA GLY A 80 -8.02 9.70 12.83
C GLY A 80 -8.37 9.97 11.38
N ARG A 81 -8.21 11.24 11.00
CA ARG A 81 -8.25 11.67 9.60
C ARG A 81 -7.05 12.53 9.27
N LEU A 82 -6.53 12.38 8.07
CA LEU A 82 -5.61 13.32 7.47
C LEU A 82 -6.15 13.75 6.12
N SER A 83 -5.94 15.01 5.79
CA SER A 83 -6.38 15.59 4.54
C SER A 83 -5.31 16.46 3.96
N ASN A 84 -5.38 16.62 2.64
CA ASN A 84 -4.53 17.55 1.91
C ASN A 84 -3.04 17.22 2.07
N TYR A 85 -2.70 15.93 1.91
CA TYR A 85 -1.32 15.44 1.92
C TYR A 85 -0.80 15.21 0.50
N GLY A 86 0.52 15.32 0.31
CA GLY A 86 1.18 15.07 -0.98
C GLY A 86 1.44 13.60 -1.29
N ILE A 87 1.25 12.70 -0.31
CA ILE A 87 1.43 11.25 -0.46
C ILE A 87 0.31 10.52 0.26
N GLY A 88 -0.04 9.32 -0.22
CA GLY A 88 -1.01 8.45 0.43
C GLY A 88 -0.39 7.67 1.56
N TYR A 89 -1.11 7.51 2.68
CA TYR A 89 -0.70 6.65 3.78
C TYR A 89 -1.39 5.30 3.69
N PHE A 90 -0.63 4.24 3.88
CA PHE A 90 -1.17 2.89 3.86
C PHE A 90 -1.19 2.25 5.24
N SER A 91 -0.02 1.99 5.83
CA SER A 91 0.10 1.23 7.08
C SER A 91 1.47 1.33 7.71
N THR A 92 1.59 1.00 8.99
CA THR A 92 2.87 0.69 9.64
C THR A 92 3.19 -0.80 9.54
N ILE A 93 4.43 -1.15 9.18
CA ILE A 93 4.94 -2.53 9.14
C ILE A 93 6.01 -2.75 10.23
N PRO A 94 6.25 -4.01 10.66
CA PRO A 94 7.30 -4.33 11.63
C PRO A 94 8.66 -3.85 11.17
N ALA A 95 9.50 -3.41 12.09
CA ALA A 95 10.82 -2.84 11.81
C ALA A 95 11.92 -3.53 12.65
N GLY A 96 13.10 -2.92 12.71
CA GLY A 96 14.33 -3.49 13.24
C GLY A 96 14.27 -3.93 14.71
N ASN A 97 13.48 -3.26 15.55
CA ASN A 97 13.39 -3.61 16.99
C ASN A 97 12.41 -4.77 17.26
N ASN A 98 11.51 -5.10 16.32
CA ASN A 98 10.65 -6.27 16.49
C ASN A 98 11.43 -7.58 16.25
N THR A 99 10.89 -8.69 16.75
CA THR A 99 11.41 -10.05 16.52
C THR A 99 11.75 -10.27 15.05
N ALA A 100 13.00 -10.65 14.76
CA ALA A 100 13.48 -10.91 13.41
C ALA A 100 12.63 -11.96 12.68
N GLY A 101 12.48 -11.81 11.36
CA GLY A 101 11.71 -12.74 10.52
C GLY A 101 10.18 -12.56 10.58
N VAL A 102 9.68 -11.62 11.37
CA VAL A 102 8.25 -11.26 11.38
C VAL A 102 7.97 -10.25 10.26
N PHE A 103 6.97 -10.55 9.43
CA PHE A 103 6.48 -9.70 8.34
C PHE A 103 4.98 -9.44 8.52
N SER A 104 4.54 -8.21 8.21
CA SER A 104 3.11 -7.88 8.15
C SER A 104 2.47 -8.37 6.86
N SER A 105 1.14 -8.50 6.83
CA SER A 105 0.36 -8.79 5.63
C SER A 105 -0.73 -7.74 5.46
N ASN A 106 -0.56 -6.87 4.47
CA ASN A 106 -1.44 -5.73 4.27
C ASN A 106 -2.03 -5.75 2.86
N PHE A 107 -3.25 -5.22 2.72
CA PHE A 107 -3.99 -5.19 1.45
C PHE A 107 -4.42 -3.77 1.11
N HIS A 108 -4.09 -3.31 -0.09
CA HIS A 108 -4.45 -2.00 -0.63
C HIS A 108 -5.38 -2.20 -1.82
N HIS A 109 -6.68 -1.97 -1.65
CA HIS A 109 -7.65 -2.09 -2.71
C HIS A 109 -7.90 -0.71 -3.34
N ILE A 110 -7.67 -0.59 -4.64
CA ILE A 110 -7.85 0.62 -5.43
C ILE A 110 -9.09 0.43 -6.31
N MET A 111 -10.15 1.16 -6.00
CA MET A 111 -11.43 1.02 -6.69
C MET A 111 -11.44 1.82 -7.99
N ASN A 112 -11.96 1.22 -9.06
CA ASN A 112 -12.21 1.88 -10.35
C ASN A 112 -11.01 2.70 -10.85
N TYR A 113 -9.82 2.08 -10.81
CA TYR A 113 -8.54 2.77 -11.01
C TYR A 113 -8.37 3.36 -12.41
N SER A 114 -9.04 2.80 -13.42
CA SER A 114 -8.93 3.22 -14.83
C SER A 114 -9.92 4.31 -15.23
N ALA A 115 -10.95 4.59 -14.43
CA ALA A 115 -11.94 5.61 -14.74
C ALA A 115 -11.31 7.00 -14.87
N THR A 116 -11.91 7.88 -15.67
CA THR A 116 -11.40 9.25 -15.91
C THR A 116 -12.36 10.36 -15.48
N ASP A 117 -13.48 9.99 -14.87
CA ASP A 117 -14.61 10.87 -14.51
C ASP A 117 -14.80 11.01 -12.98
N SER A 118 -14.19 10.14 -12.19
CA SER A 118 -14.29 10.16 -10.72
C SER A 118 -12.93 10.22 -10.04
N PHE A 119 -12.89 10.80 -8.84
CA PHE A 119 -11.76 10.62 -7.93
C PHE A 119 -11.59 9.14 -7.54
N LYS A 120 -10.38 8.76 -7.15
CA LYS A 120 -10.06 7.38 -6.79
C LYS A 120 -10.16 7.17 -5.30
N THR A 121 -10.83 6.11 -4.91
CA THR A 121 -10.98 5.71 -3.50
C THR A 121 -10.27 4.39 -3.26
N THR A 122 -9.80 4.22 -2.03
CA THR A 122 -9.15 2.98 -1.62
C THR A 122 -9.70 2.43 -0.33
N LEU A 123 -9.64 1.11 -0.19
CA LEU A 123 -9.90 0.39 1.04
C LEU A 123 -8.67 -0.42 1.42
N ASN A 124 -8.15 -0.14 2.62
CA ASN A 124 -6.89 -0.70 3.09
C ASN A 124 -7.15 -1.54 4.32
N ARG A 125 -6.50 -2.72 4.36
CA ARG A 125 -6.46 -3.59 5.53
C ARG A 125 -5.03 -3.70 6.01
N VAL A 126 -4.83 -3.39 7.28
CA VAL A 126 -3.54 -3.46 7.95
C VAL A 126 -3.55 -4.65 8.90
N ALA A 127 -2.58 -5.54 8.76
CA ALA A 127 -2.37 -6.64 9.70
C ALA A 127 -0.87 -6.79 9.96
N SER A 128 -0.37 -6.00 10.90
CA SER A 128 0.96 -6.15 11.48
C SER A 128 0.86 -6.89 12.81
N PRO A 129 1.46 -8.08 12.97
CA PRO A 129 1.37 -8.89 14.19
C PRO A 129 2.04 -8.23 15.41
N THR A 130 2.93 -7.25 15.21
CA THR A 130 3.70 -6.59 16.28
C THR A 130 3.35 -5.12 16.48
N ASN A 131 2.56 -4.52 15.58
CA ASN A 131 2.25 -3.09 15.63
C ASN A 131 0.76 -2.83 15.77
N SER A 132 0.01 -3.21 14.74
CA SER A 132 -1.38 -2.82 14.65
C SER A 132 -2.17 -3.65 13.64
N ALA A 133 -3.46 -3.78 13.92
CA ALA A 133 -4.45 -4.25 12.98
C ALA A 133 -5.50 -3.16 12.78
N GLY A 134 -5.92 -2.93 11.54
CA GLY A 134 -6.79 -1.81 11.24
C GLY A 134 -7.31 -1.74 9.82
N LEU A 135 -8.07 -0.68 9.59
CA LEU A 135 -8.67 -0.33 8.31
C LEU A 135 -8.38 1.14 8.02
N SER A 136 -8.10 1.45 6.75
CA SER A 136 -8.10 2.84 6.30
C SER A 136 -8.80 2.98 4.96
N ILE A 137 -9.39 4.15 4.74
CA ILE A 137 -10.07 4.51 3.50
C ILE A 137 -9.35 5.72 2.96
N GLY A 138 -8.81 5.61 1.74
CA GLY A 138 -8.10 6.68 1.06
C GLY A 138 -8.94 7.35 -0.02
N LEU A 139 -8.61 8.60 -0.30
CA LEU A 139 -9.11 9.38 -1.42
C LEU A 139 -7.91 10.04 -2.11
N TRP A 140 -7.73 9.77 -3.40
CA TRP A 140 -6.84 10.50 -4.28
C TRP A 140 -7.68 11.41 -5.18
N ARG A 141 -7.55 12.73 -5.00
CA ARG A 141 -8.35 13.77 -5.66
C ARG A 141 -7.91 14.07 -7.08
N SER A 142 -7.62 13.02 -7.84
CA SER A 142 -7.37 13.10 -9.27
C SER A 142 -8.38 12.22 -10.00
N THR A 143 -8.87 12.71 -11.12
CA THR A 143 -9.71 11.90 -12.01
C THR A 143 -8.87 11.04 -12.94
N ALA A 144 -7.56 11.23 -13.02
CA ALA A 144 -6.71 10.48 -13.94
C ALA A 144 -6.76 8.97 -13.67
N ALA A 145 -6.65 8.17 -14.74
CA ALA A 145 -6.46 6.73 -14.63
C ALA A 145 -5.12 6.41 -13.93
N ILE A 146 -5.09 5.44 -13.03
CA ILE A 146 -3.86 5.02 -12.34
C ILE A 146 -3.06 4.10 -13.26
N THR A 147 -1.90 4.58 -13.68
CA THR A 147 -0.96 3.88 -14.59
C THR A 147 0.31 3.42 -13.87
N SER A 148 0.58 3.99 -12.69
CA SER A 148 1.64 3.53 -11.79
C SER A 148 1.25 3.65 -10.32
N VAL A 149 1.76 2.71 -9.51
CA VAL A 149 1.67 2.70 -8.05
C VAL A 149 3.08 2.50 -7.51
N GLN A 150 3.59 3.50 -6.80
CA GLN A 150 4.83 3.40 -6.03
C GLN A 150 4.49 3.18 -4.57
N LEU A 151 5.17 2.22 -3.95
CA LEU A 151 5.08 1.88 -2.53
C LEU A 151 6.45 2.18 -1.92
N GLN A 152 6.49 3.13 -1.01
CA GLN A 152 7.74 3.57 -0.38
C GLN A 152 7.61 3.51 1.13
N ILE A 153 8.77 3.48 1.79
CA ILE A 153 8.83 3.67 3.23
C ILE A 153 9.15 5.14 3.48
N SER A 154 8.38 5.78 4.36
CA SER A 154 8.47 7.23 4.61
C SER A 154 8.88 7.57 6.04
N ASN A 155 10.19 7.61 6.29
CA ASN A 155 10.79 8.35 7.40
C ASN A 155 12.32 8.52 7.22
N GLY A 156 12.73 9.16 6.12
CA GLY A 156 14.12 9.59 5.92
C GLY A 156 15.06 8.53 5.31
N ALA A 157 16.34 8.89 5.20
CA ALA A 157 17.30 8.26 4.29
C ALA A 157 17.75 6.83 4.63
N GLN A 158 17.23 6.21 5.70
CA GLN A 158 17.69 4.91 6.22
C GLN A 158 16.60 3.86 6.38
N GLU A 159 15.42 4.11 5.84
CA GLU A 159 14.31 3.16 5.94
C GLU A 159 14.15 2.36 4.65
N PHE A 160 14.24 1.03 4.79
CA PHE A 160 14.21 0.12 3.65
C PHE A 160 13.37 -1.12 3.94
N TYR A 161 12.76 -1.65 2.89
CA TYR A 161 12.17 -2.97 2.88
C TYR A 161 13.29 -3.99 3.07
N SER A 162 13.12 -4.85 4.06
CA SER A 162 14.03 -5.94 4.37
C SER A 162 13.98 -7.00 3.27
N VAL A 163 15.10 -7.70 3.06
CA VAL A 163 15.19 -8.88 2.19
C VAL A 163 14.14 -9.90 2.62
N GLY A 164 13.44 -10.49 1.66
CA GLY A 164 12.31 -11.40 1.88
C GLY A 164 10.94 -10.69 1.91
N SER A 165 10.89 -9.36 1.87
CA SER A 165 9.64 -8.64 1.63
C SER A 165 9.13 -8.90 0.21
N THR A 166 7.82 -9.16 0.07
CA THR A 166 7.15 -9.42 -1.20
C THR A 166 5.97 -8.46 -1.38
N LEU A 167 5.93 -7.78 -2.51
CA LEU A 167 4.84 -6.89 -2.89
C LEU A 167 4.28 -7.39 -4.22
N THR A 168 2.97 -7.61 -4.31
CA THR A 168 2.33 -8.07 -5.54
C THR A 168 1.14 -7.20 -5.89
N LEU A 169 1.09 -6.76 -7.14
CA LEU A 169 -0.06 -6.09 -7.73
C LEU A 169 -0.92 -7.11 -8.49
N TYR A 170 -2.20 -7.15 -8.15
CA TYR A 170 -3.22 -7.94 -8.84
C TYR A 170 -4.25 -7.01 -9.49
N GLY A 171 -4.78 -7.43 -10.64
CA GLY A 171 -5.98 -6.87 -11.23
C GLY A 171 -7.20 -7.71 -10.90
N ILE A 172 -8.33 -7.08 -10.65
CA ILE A 172 -9.62 -7.75 -10.52
C ILE A 172 -10.27 -7.83 -11.91
N ALA A 173 -10.48 -9.04 -12.39
CA ALA A 173 -11.05 -9.26 -13.73
C ALA A 173 -12.49 -8.75 -13.79
N CYS A 174 -12.84 -8.06 -14.88
CA CYS A 174 -14.23 -7.85 -15.23
C CYS A 174 -14.83 -9.21 -15.61
N ALA A 175 -15.92 -9.59 -14.93
CA ALA A 175 -16.66 -10.82 -15.26
C ALA A 175 -17.47 -10.62 -16.55
#